data_AF-A0A482W6T9-F1
#
_entry.id   AF-A0A482W6T9-F1
#
_cell.length_a   1.000
_cell.length_b   1.000
_cell.length_c   1.000
_cell.angle_alpha   90.00
_cell.angle_beta   90.00
_cell.angle_gamma   90.00
#
_symmetry.space_group_name_H-M   'P 1'
#
loop_
_entity.id
_entity.type
_entity.pdbx_description
1 polymer ?
#
loop_
_entity_poly.entity_id
_entity_poly.type
_entity_poly.pdbx_seq_one_letter_code
_entity_poly.pdbx_strand_id
1 'polypeptide(L)'
;DEDDGSPVITRQGFQFLLLDRQAQVWHFLLQYLDTVEQRGLNLVECLTFLLQLSFSTLGKDYSTEGMSPGLLIFLQHLREFGLVYQRKRKAGRFYPTRLALNITSTLSKDVTISDEHTSKGYIIVETNYRVYAYTDSNLQVALIGLFTELMYRFPNLVVGVITRDSVRQALRGGITADQIISYLKQHAHCQMLQSEAKRTLPPTVLDQIKLWELERNRLTYSEGVLYSQFLSQVYWS
;
A
#
# COMPACT_ATOMS: atom_id res chain seq x y z
N ASP A 1 15.30 0.92 -21.90
CA ASP A 1 15.41 1.84 -20.74
C ASP A 1 15.70 1.08 -19.44
N GLU A 2 16.71 0.21 -19.42
CA GLU A 2 17.19 -0.49 -18.19
C GLU A 2 18.60 -0.01 -17.76
N ASP A 3 19.15 1.04 -18.40
CA ASP A 3 20.58 1.39 -18.32
C ASP A 3 20.91 2.58 -17.38
N ASP A 4 19.93 3.17 -16.68
CA ASP A 4 20.19 4.38 -15.88
C ASP A 4 20.59 4.11 -14.42
N GLY A 5 20.74 2.85 -13.99
CA GLY A 5 21.12 2.50 -12.61
C GLY A 5 20.17 3.03 -11.51
N SER A 6 19.09 3.71 -11.89
CA SER A 6 18.10 4.27 -10.99
C SER A 6 17.33 3.13 -10.35
N PRO A 7 17.17 3.12 -9.01
CA PRO A 7 16.45 2.04 -8.34
C PRO A 7 15.01 1.97 -8.85
N VAL A 8 14.69 0.88 -9.56
CA VAL A 8 13.33 0.60 -10.03
C VAL A 8 12.59 -0.14 -8.93
N ILE A 9 11.39 0.33 -8.61
CA ILE A 9 10.56 -0.28 -7.58
C ILE A 9 10.10 -1.68 -8.04
N THR A 10 10.22 -2.66 -7.15
CA THR A 10 9.86 -4.05 -7.43
C THR A 10 8.35 -4.26 -7.33
N ARG A 11 7.85 -5.41 -7.81
CA ARG A 11 6.44 -5.81 -7.65
C ARG A 11 5.97 -5.73 -6.20
N GLN A 12 6.80 -6.16 -5.25
CA GLN A 12 6.50 -6.11 -3.82
C GLN A 12 6.50 -4.67 -3.29
N GLY A 13 7.44 -3.83 -3.73
CA GLY A 13 7.45 -2.41 -3.40
C GLY A 13 6.19 -1.69 -3.90
N PHE A 14 5.73 -2.02 -5.10
CA PHE A 14 4.46 -1.50 -5.63
C PHE A 14 3.26 -1.95 -4.80
N GLN A 15 3.17 -3.24 -4.48
CA GLN A 15 2.09 -3.77 -3.64
C GLN A 15 2.06 -3.06 -2.29
N PHE A 16 3.23 -2.80 -1.69
CA PHE A 16 3.36 -2.06 -0.44
C PHE A 16 2.77 -0.64 -0.54
N LEU A 17 3.04 0.09 -1.62
CA LEU A 17 2.52 1.44 -1.80
C LEU A 17 0.99 1.52 -1.95
N LEU A 18 0.35 0.43 -2.37
CA LEU A 18 -1.11 0.36 -2.50
C LEU A 18 -1.82 -0.02 -1.19
N LEU A 19 -1.08 -0.47 -0.17
CA LEU A 19 -1.62 -0.76 1.15
C LEU A 19 -2.11 0.53 1.84
N ASP A 20 -3.01 0.38 2.81
CA ASP A 20 -3.34 1.48 3.71
C ASP A 20 -2.14 1.85 4.59
N ARG A 21 -2.14 3.10 5.08
CA ARG A 21 -1.04 3.65 5.88
C ARG A 21 -0.71 2.77 7.09
N GLN A 22 -1.72 2.14 7.70
CA GLN A 22 -1.52 1.30 8.87
C GLN A 22 -0.81 0.00 8.52
N ALA A 23 -1.26 -0.67 7.46
CA ALA A 23 -0.61 -1.86 6.94
C ALA A 23 0.80 -1.59 6.42
N GLN A 24 1.05 -0.44 5.78
CA GLN A 24 2.40 -0.01 5.36
C GLN A 24 3.34 0.08 6.56
N VAL A 25 2.94 0.80 7.60
CA VAL A 25 3.75 0.98 8.79
C VAL A 25 4.01 -0.36 9.49
N TRP A 26 3.00 -1.22 9.60
CA TRP A 26 3.15 -2.54 10.21
C TRP A 26 4.07 -3.46 9.41
N HIS A 27 3.89 -3.54 8.10
CA HIS A 27 4.73 -4.35 7.22
C HIS A 27 6.19 -3.89 7.27
N PHE A 28 6.41 -2.58 7.23
CA PHE A 28 7.74 -2.01 7.40
C PHE A 28 8.34 -2.32 8.77
N LEU A 29 7.55 -2.24 9.85
CA LEU A 29 8.02 -2.54 11.20
C LEU A 29 8.40 -4.01 11.38
N LEU A 30 7.62 -4.94 10.81
CA LEU A 30 7.94 -6.36 10.81
C LEU A 30 9.26 -6.64 10.07
N GLN A 31 9.40 -6.11 8.86
CA GLN A 31 10.65 -6.23 8.10
C GLN A 31 11.83 -5.60 8.84
N TYR A 32 11.61 -4.49 9.54
CA TYR A 32 12.62 -3.89 10.38
C TYR A 32 13.02 -4.84 11.53
N LEU A 33 12.04 -5.41 12.24
CA LEU A 33 12.26 -6.34 13.36
C LEU A 33 13.03 -7.59 12.95
N ASP A 34 12.78 -8.13 11.75
CA ASP A 34 13.54 -9.26 11.19
C ASP A 34 15.04 -8.93 11.01
N THR A 35 15.40 -7.65 10.91
CA THR A 35 16.80 -7.18 10.78
C THR A 35 17.42 -6.68 12.09
N VAL A 36 16.69 -6.69 13.21
CA VAL A 36 17.12 -6.10 14.49
C VAL A 36 18.32 -6.85 15.09
N GLU A 37 18.31 -8.18 15.05
CA GLU A 37 19.40 -9.00 15.61
C GLU A 37 20.71 -8.80 14.83
N GLN A 38 20.63 -8.64 13.50
CA GLN A 38 21.79 -8.35 12.65
C GLN A 38 22.43 -6.98 12.97
N ARG A 39 21.66 -6.06 13.56
CA ARG A 39 22.12 -4.74 14.01
C ARG A 39 22.63 -4.74 15.45
N GLY A 40 22.69 -5.91 16.11
CA GLY A 40 23.13 -6.05 17.50
C GLY A 40 22.11 -5.55 18.53
N LEU A 41 20.83 -5.45 18.15
CA LEU A 41 19.75 -5.09 19.05
C LEU A 41 19.03 -6.35 19.54
N ASN A 42 18.51 -6.32 20.76
CA ASN A 42 17.76 -7.44 21.33
C ASN A 42 16.29 -7.39 20.86
N LEU A 43 15.86 -8.40 20.09
CA LEU A 43 14.50 -8.51 19.56
C LEU A 43 13.43 -8.48 20.66
N VAL A 44 13.65 -9.18 21.78
CA VAL A 44 12.70 -9.26 22.89
C VAL A 44 12.51 -7.90 23.55
N GLU A 45 13.60 -7.15 23.76
CA GLU A 45 13.53 -5.78 24.29
C GLU A 45 12.77 -4.86 23.33
N CYS A 46 13.07 -4.93 22.02
CA CYS A 46 12.42 -4.10 21.01
C CYS A 46 10.91 -4.38 20.90
N LEU A 47 10.51 -5.66 20.88
CA LEU A 47 9.12 -6.07 20.86
C LEU A 47 8.38 -5.65 22.13
N THR A 48 9.00 -5.82 23.29
CA THR A 48 8.43 -5.40 24.58
C THR A 48 8.19 -3.89 24.58
N PHE A 49 9.15 -3.10 24.08
CA PHE A 49 9.01 -1.66 23.96
C PHE A 49 7.91 -1.24 22.98
N LEU A 50 7.80 -1.90 21.81
CA LEU A 50 6.71 -1.65 20.87
C LEU A 50 5.34 -1.93 21.47
N LEU A 51 5.22 -3.00 22.25
CA LEU A 51 3.99 -3.31 22.96
C LEU A 51 3.67 -2.23 24.02
N GLN A 52 4.66 -1.80 24.80
CA GLN A 52 4.50 -0.70 25.77
C GLN A 52 4.09 0.62 25.09
N LEU A 53 4.71 0.93 23.95
CA LEU A 53 4.40 2.09 23.13
C LEU A 53 2.92 2.11 22.72
N SER A 54 2.35 0.95 22.43
CA SER A 54 0.95 0.86 22.02
C SER A 54 -0.07 1.17 23.12
N PHE A 55 0.31 0.99 24.39
CA PHE A 55 -0.48 1.37 25.55
C PHE A 55 -0.23 2.81 26.01
N SER A 56 0.58 3.56 25.25
CA SER A 56 0.87 4.95 25.60
C SER A 56 -0.29 5.88 25.22
N THR A 57 -0.38 7.02 25.89
CA THR A 57 -1.40 8.03 25.65
C THR A 57 -0.85 9.14 24.77
N LEU A 58 -1.58 9.49 23.70
CA LEU A 58 -1.20 10.60 22.82
C LEU A 58 -1.06 11.91 23.61
N GLY A 59 -0.01 12.67 23.32
CA GLY A 59 0.24 13.98 23.92
C GLY A 59 0.92 13.94 25.29
N LYS A 60 1.08 12.75 25.88
CA LYS A 60 1.86 12.57 27.11
C LYS A 60 3.32 12.28 26.80
N ASP A 61 4.22 12.85 27.60
CA ASP A 61 5.66 12.55 27.52
C ASP A 61 6.04 11.35 28.38
N TYR A 62 7.04 10.61 27.92
CA TYR A 62 7.58 9.43 28.58
C TYR A 62 9.09 9.59 28.74
N SER A 63 9.60 9.26 29.94
CA SER A 63 11.03 9.35 30.25
C SER A 63 11.83 8.24 29.55
N THR A 64 13.05 8.55 29.12
CA THR A 64 14.03 7.58 28.62
C THR A 64 15.02 7.13 29.69
N GLU A 65 14.83 7.57 30.93
CA GLU A 65 15.67 7.17 32.07
C GLU A 65 15.52 5.66 32.33
N GLY A 66 16.66 4.97 32.51
CA GLY A 66 16.69 3.52 32.75
C GLY A 66 16.57 2.64 31.51
N MET A 67 16.45 3.21 30.30
CA MET A 67 16.48 2.43 29.05
C MET A 67 17.89 1.89 28.75
N SER A 68 17.95 0.66 28.21
CA SER A 68 19.20 0.08 27.73
C SER A 68 19.79 0.90 26.57
N PRO A 69 21.10 0.88 26.33
CA PRO A 69 21.71 1.54 25.18
C PRO A 69 21.10 1.07 23.84
N GLY A 70 20.73 -0.21 23.75
CA GLY A 70 20.03 -0.78 22.59
C GLY A 70 18.64 -0.16 22.40
N LEU A 71 17.86 -0.02 23.49
CA LEU A 71 16.55 0.63 23.43
C LEU A 71 16.63 2.11 23.03
N LEU A 72 17.67 2.83 23.46
CA LEU A 72 17.89 4.23 23.03
C LEU A 72 18.17 4.33 21.53
N ILE A 73 18.92 3.38 20.96
CA ILE A 73 19.15 3.28 19.51
C ILE A 73 17.84 2.94 18.79
N PHE A 74 17.08 1.97 19.29
CA PHE A 74 15.79 1.61 18.73
C PHE A 74 14.79 2.78 18.77
N LEU A 75 14.76 3.55 19.86
CA LEU A 75 13.97 4.78 19.97
C LEU A 75 14.34 5.82 18.91
N GLN A 76 15.63 5.93 18.56
CA GLN A 76 16.04 6.79 17.44
C GLN A 76 15.50 6.28 16.11
N HIS A 77 15.52 4.98 15.86
CA HIS A 77 14.93 4.42 14.64
C HIS A 77 13.42 4.69 14.58
N LEU A 78 12.70 4.49 15.68
CA LEU A 78 11.26 4.81 15.77
C LEU A 78 10.98 6.32 15.56
N ARG A 79 11.92 7.19 15.94
CA ARG A 79 11.85 8.63 15.65
C ARG A 79 12.02 8.92 14.17
N GLU A 80 13.00 8.32 13.51
CA GLU A 80 13.21 8.49 12.05
C GLU A 80 12.04 7.87 11.25
N PHE A 81 11.36 6.85 11.78
CA PHE A 81 10.13 6.29 11.18
C PHE A 81 8.89 7.16 11.43
N GLY A 82 8.98 8.17 12.29
CA GLY A 82 7.84 9.00 12.68
C GLY A 82 6.86 8.33 13.62
N LEU A 83 7.21 7.20 14.25
CA LEU A 83 6.41 6.54 15.28
C LEU A 83 6.50 7.27 16.61
N VAL A 84 7.65 7.88 16.88
CA VAL A 84 7.89 8.65 18.09
C VAL A 84 8.38 10.04 17.72
N TYR A 85 7.90 11.05 18.46
CA TYR A 85 8.46 12.39 18.41
C TYR A 85 9.45 12.60 19.56
N GLN A 86 10.62 13.13 19.23
CA GLN A 86 11.63 13.55 20.19
C GLN A 86 12.26 14.86 19.73
N ARG A 87 12.24 15.90 20.58
CA ARG A 87 12.71 17.25 20.22
C ARG A 87 14.19 17.27 19.85
N LYS A 88 15.02 16.46 20.53
CA LYS A 88 16.47 16.29 20.27
C LYS A 88 16.82 14.82 20.42
N ARG A 89 17.84 14.33 19.70
CA ARG A 89 18.32 12.92 19.78
C ARG A 89 18.63 12.47 21.21
N LYS A 90 19.19 13.36 22.03
CA LYS A 90 19.55 13.08 23.44
C LYS A 90 18.54 13.65 24.45
N ALA A 91 17.32 13.97 24.02
CA ALA A 91 16.32 14.45 24.98
C ALA A 91 15.88 13.29 25.87
N GLY A 92 15.83 13.49 27.19
CA GLY A 92 15.41 12.46 28.14
C GLY A 92 13.92 12.08 28.08
N ARG A 93 13.17 12.59 27.10
CA ARG A 93 11.72 12.44 26.98
C ARG A 93 11.31 12.27 25.52
N PHE A 94 10.31 11.42 25.29
CA PHE A 94 9.72 11.18 23.98
C PHE A 94 8.19 11.19 24.04
N TYR A 95 7.55 11.37 22.88
CA TYR A 95 6.09 11.44 22.73
C TYR A 95 5.64 10.43 21.67
N PRO A 96 4.69 9.53 21.97
CA PRO A 96 4.13 8.64 20.97
C PRO A 96 3.32 9.44 19.94
N THR A 97 3.41 9.05 18.66
CA THR A 97 2.59 9.64 17.59
C THR A 97 1.32 8.83 17.38
N ARG A 98 0.37 9.36 16.59
CA ARG A 98 -0.82 8.61 16.14
C ARG A 98 -0.45 7.32 15.39
N LEU A 99 0.63 7.35 14.60
CA LEU A 99 1.09 6.17 13.86
C LEU A 99 1.47 5.04 14.81
N ALA A 100 2.19 5.35 15.89
CA ALA A 100 2.56 4.38 16.92
C ALA A 100 1.35 3.71 17.58
N LEU A 101 0.33 4.51 17.92
CA LEU A 101 -0.85 4.02 18.64
C LEU A 101 -1.76 3.17 17.75
N ASN A 102 -1.86 3.52 16.47
CA ASN A 102 -2.74 2.83 15.52
C ASN A 102 -2.17 1.47 15.05
N ILE A 103 -0.87 1.20 15.26
CA ILE A 103 -0.22 -0.07 14.88
C ILE A 103 -0.82 -1.28 15.57
N THR A 104 -1.10 -1.18 16.85
CA THR A 104 -1.54 -2.32 17.66
C THR A 104 -3.06 -2.31 17.87
N SER A 105 -3.75 -1.27 17.43
CA SER A 105 -5.21 -1.14 17.52
C SER A 105 -5.98 -1.94 16.45
N THR A 106 -5.32 -2.86 15.74
CA THR A 106 -5.96 -3.78 14.77
C THR A 106 -7.06 -4.65 15.41
N LEU A 107 -7.08 -4.74 16.75
CA LEU A 107 -8.09 -5.45 17.54
C LEU A 107 -9.35 -4.62 17.83
N SER A 108 -9.35 -3.30 17.58
CA SER A 108 -10.46 -2.41 17.94
C SER A 108 -11.00 -1.71 16.70
N LYS A 109 -11.78 -2.44 15.89
CA LYS A 109 -12.58 -1.85 14.80
C LYS A 109 -13.64 -0.83 15.28
N ASP A 110 -13.81 -0.65 16.59
CA ASP A 110 -14.89 0.15 17.19
C ASP A 110 -14.48 1.43 17.90
N VAL A 111 -13.20 1.83 17.91
CA VAL A 111 -12.87 3.18 18.37
C VAL A 111 -12.88 4.11 17.16
N THR A 112 -14.06 4.66 16.91
CA THR A 112 -14.28 5.89 16.14
C THR A 112 -13.61 7.06 16.85
N ILE A 113 -12.28 7.03 16.95
CA ILE A 113 -11.54 8.29 17.08
C ILE A 113 -11.67 8.92 15.70
N SER A 114 -12.56 9.89 15.63
CA SER A 114 -12.72 10.85 14.55
C SER A 114 -11.36 11.42 14.15
N ASP A 115 -10.67 10.70 13.26
CA ASP A 115 -9.45 11.16 12.64
C ASP A 115 -9.90 12.12 11.56
N GLU A 116 -9.90 13.43 11.84
CA GLU A 116 -10.10 14.47 10.82
C GLU A 116 -9.05 14.36 9.68
N HIS A 117 -8.05 13.49 9.84
CA HIS A 117 -7.02 13.11 8.88
C HIS A 117 -7.10 11.66 8.35
N THR A 118 -8.21 10.93 8.59
CA THR A 118 -8.56 9.83 7.67
C THR A 118 -8.89 10.51 6.35
N SER A 119 -7.87 10.56 5.49
CA SER A 119 -7.82 11.28 4.23
C SER A 119 -9.19 11.23 3.56
N LYS A 120 -9.87 12.39 3.49
CA LYS A 120 -11.07 12.54 2.66
C LYS A 120 -10.76 11.84 1.35
N GLY A 121 -11.52 10.80 1.02
CA GLY A 121 -11.27 10.07 -0.21
C GLY A 121 -11.22 11.08 -1.36
N TYR A 122 -10.23 10.94 -2.23
CA TYR A 122 -9.94 11.95 -3.24
C TYR A 122 -10.24 11.44 -4.64
N ILE A 123 -10.64 10.18 -4.78
CA ILE A 123 -10.89 9.52 -6.05
C ILE A 123 -12.39 9.43 -6.32
N ILE A 124 -12.79 9.79 -7.54
CA ILE A 124 -14.12 9.59 -8.09
C ILE A 124 -13.99 8.77 -9.37
N VAL A 125 -14.78 7.70 -9.49
CA VAL A 125 -14.79 6.83 -10.67
C VAL A 125 -16.17 6.85 -11.30
N GLU A 126 -16.22 7.16 -12.60
CA GLU A 126 -17.46 7.20 -13.40
C GLU A 126 -17.68 5.90 -14.19
N THR A 127 -18.90 5.71 -14.71
CA THR A 127 -19.29 4.54 -15.52
C THR A 127 -18.62 4.49 -16.90
N ASN A 128 -18.05 5.61 -17.35
CA ASN A 128 -17.29 5.75 -18.60
C ASN A 128 -15.78 5.45 -18.42
N TYR A 129 -15.39 4.81 -17.31
CA TYR A 129 -14.01 4.45 -16.94
C TYR A 129 -13.09 5.65 -16.63
N ARG A 130 -13.61 6.87 -16.52
CA ARG A 130 -12.82 8.04 -16.08
C ARG A 130 -12.63 8.03 -14.56
N VAL A 131 -11.41 8.37 -14.16
CA VAL A 131 -10.96 8.51 -12.79
C VAL A 131 -10.56 9.96 -12.57
N TYR A 132 -11.24 10.62 -11.63
CA TYR A 132 -10.92 11.98 -11.20
C TYR A 132 -10.30 11.91 -9.81
N ALA A 133 -9.10 12.44 -9.66
CA ALA A 133 -8.36 12.42 -8.41
C ALA A 133 -8.02 13.84 -7.96
N TYR A 134 -8.59 14.25 -6.84
CA TYR A 134 -8.38 15.58 -6.24
C TYR A 134 -7.18 15.55 -5.30
N THR A 135 -5.98 15.65 -5.86
CA THR A 135 -4.73 15.59 -5.11
C THR A 135 -3.67 16.49 -5.70
N ASP A 136 -2.86 17.08 -4.82
CA ASP A 136 -1.62 17.81 -5.11
C ASP A 136 -0.38 16.92 -4.93
N SER A 137 -0.55 15.70 -4.39
CA SER A 137 0.53 14.78 -4.09
C SER A 137 1.02 14.06 -5.36
N ASN A 138 2.25 14.35 -5.76
CA ASN A 138 2.94 13.65 -6.87
C ASN A 138 2.93 12.13 -6.71
N LEU A 139 3.01 11.63 -5.48
CA LEU A 139 2.97 10.19 -5.19
C LEU A 139 1.61 9.59 -5.54
N GLN A 140 0.51 10.24 -5.12
CA GLN A 140 -0.84 9.76 -5.42
C GLN A 140 -1.12 9.79 -6.92
N VAL A 141 -0.65 10.84 -7.63
CA VAL A 141 -0.73 10.93 -9.09
C VAL A 141 0.02 9.77 -9.75
N ALA A 142 1.25 9.48 -9.30
CA ALA A 142 2.04 8.37 -9.82
C ALA A 142 1.36 7.01 -9.57
N LEU A 143 0.75 6.80 -8.39
CA LEU A 143 0.01 5.57 -8.07
C LEU A 143 -1.18 5.34 -8.98
N ILE A 144 -1.96 6.39 -9.27
CA ILE A 144 -3.08 6.31 -10.21
C ILE A 144 -2.58 6.00 -11.63
N GLY A 145 -1.45 6.59 -12.03
CA GLY A 145 -0.80 6.30 -13.32
C GLY A 145 -0.32 4.86 -13.50
N LEU A 146 -0.28 4.05 -12.45
CA LEU A 146 0.11 2.63 -12.55
C LEU A 146 -0.94 1.78 -13.26
N PHE A 147 -2.22 2.14 -13.13
CA PHE A 147 -3.33 1.38 -13.66
C PHE A 147 -4.31 2.21 -14.51
N THR A 148 -3.97 3.48 -14.77
CA THR A 148 -4.74 4.38 -15.65
C THR A 148 -3.83 5.08 -16.66
N GLU A 149 -4.39 5.44 -17.81
CA GLU A 149 -3.77 6.41 -18.71
C GLU A 149 -4.14 7.82 -18.23
N LEU A 150 -3.13 8.60 -17.84
CA LEU A 150 -3.34 9.98 -17.40
C LEU A 150 -3.64 10.88 -18.60
N MET A 151 -4.83 11.50 -18.61
CA MET A 151 -5.28 12.39 -19.68
C MET A 151 -4.91 13.85 -19.41
N TYR A 152 -5.24 14.33 -18.21
CA TYR A 152 -5.06 15.73 -17.83
C TYR A 152 -4.49 15.83 -16.42
N ARG A 153 -3.58 16.78 -16.23
CA ARG A 153 -2.99 17.10 -14.94
C ARG A 153 -3.09 18.59 -14.68
N PHE A 154 -3.93 18.94 -13.72
CA PHE A 154 -4.06 20.28 -13.13
C PHE A 154 -3.40 20.28 -11.74
N PRO A 155 -3.17 21.46 -11.12
CA PRO A 155 -2.49 21.54 -9.82
C PRO A 155 -3.10 20.68 -8.70
N ASN A 156 -4.43 20.58 -8.65
CA ASN A 156 -5.16 19.85 -7.60
C ASN A 156 -6.14 18.80 -8.17
N LEU A 157 -6.06 18.51 -9.46
CA LEU A 157 -6.95 17.56 -10.12
C LEU A 157 -6.19 16.80 -11.21
N VAL A 158 -6.28 15.48 -11.14
CA VAL A 158 -5.80 14.59 -12.20
C VAL A 158 -6.98 13.83 -12.77
N VAL A 159 -7.03 13.76 -14.09
CA VAL A 159 -8.02 12.98 -14.83
C VAL A 159 -7.29 11.87 -15.56
N GLY A 160 -7.64 10.63 -15.26
CA GLY A 160 -7.17 9.43 -15.94
C GLY A 160 -8.33 8.62 -16.50
N VAL A 161 -8.01 7.67 -17.36
CA VAL A 161 -8.96 6.68 -17.88
C VAL A 161 -8.42 5.27 -17.64
N ILE A 162 -9.28 4.38 -17.17
CA ILE A 162 -8.95 2.96 -17.01
C ILE A 162 -9.17 2.27 -18.36
N THR A 163 -8.11 1.81 -19.00
CA THR A 163 -8.17 1.10 -20.28
C THR A 163 -7.75 -0.35 -20.10
N ARG A 164 -8.03 -1.18 -21.10
CA ARG A 164 -7.53 -2.56 -21.13
C ARG A 164 -6.01 -2.60 -21.05
N ASP A 165 -5.33 -1.70 -21.76
CA ASP A 165 -3.88 -1.68 -21.84
C ASP A 165 -3.24 -1.17 -20.55
N SER A 166 -3.81 -0.15 -19.91
CA SER A 166 -3.35 0.35 -18.60
C SER A 166 -3.45 -0.73 -17.51
N VAL A 167 -4.57 -1.46 -17.47
CA VAL A 167 -4.75 -2.57 -16.52
C VAL A 167 -3.83 -3.73 -16.84
N ARG A 168 -3.64 -4.09 -18.12
CA ARG A 168 -2.68 -5.14 -18.51
C ARG A 168 -1.24 -4.79 -18.14
N GLN A 169 -0.85 -3.52 -18.27
CA GLN A 169 0.45 -3.03 -17.83
C GLN A 169 0.61 -3.16 -16.32
N ALA A 170 -0.39 -2.75 -15.54
CA ALA A 170 -0.42 -2.91 -14.08
C ALA A 170 -0.27 -4.39 -13.67
N LEU A 171 -1.03 -5.28 -14.31
CA LEU A 171 -0.95 -6.72 -14.09
C LEU A 171 0.47 -7.25 -14.39
N ARG A 172 1.13 -6.80 -15.47
CA ARG A 172 2.53 -7.21 -15.78
C ARG A 172 3.51 -6.76 -14.69
N GLY A 173 3.24 -5.59 -14.11
CA GLY A 173 3.89 -5.05 -12.92
C GLY A 173 3.58 -5.81 -11.62
N GLY A 174 2.71 -6.83 -11.66
CA GLY A 174 2.36 -7.66 -10.50
C GLY A 174 1.24 -7.10 -9.63
N ILE A 175 0.55 -6.04 -10.08
CA ILE A 175 -0.60 -5.48 -9.38
C ILE A 175 -1.83 -6.30 -9.76
N THR A 176 -2.56 -6.87 -8.81
CA THR A 176 -3.77 -7.67 -9.09
C THR A 176 -5.00 -6.79 -9.30
N ALA A 177 -6.04 -7.33 -9.95
CA ALA A 177 -7.31 -6.62 -10.10
C ALA A 177 -7.91 -6.23 -8.74
N ASP A 178 -7.86 -7.15 -7.77
CA ASP A 178 -8.39 -6.90 -6.43
C ASP A 178 -7.61 -5.80 -5.70
N GLN A 179 -6.30 -5.65 -5.93
CA GLN A 179 -5.50 -4.55 -5.38
C GLN A 179 -5.91 -3.20 -5.97
N ILE A 180 -6.09 -3.12 -7.30
CA ILE A 180 -6.58 -1.90 -7.98
C ILE A 180 -7.95 -1.51 -7.40
N ILE A 181 -8.86 -2.49 -7.30
CA ILE A 181 -10.21 -2.28 -6.78
C ILE A 181 -10.17 -1.84 -5.31
N SER A 182 -9.34 -2.49 -4.48
CA SER A 182 -9.17 -2.15 -3.07
C SER A 182 -8.66 -0.72 -2.90
N TYR A 183 -7.67 -0.33 -3.70
CA TYR A 183 -7.12 1.02 -3.70
C TYR A 183 -8.18 2.07 -4.06
N LEU A 184 -8.93 1.85 -5.15
CA LEU A 184 -10.01 2.73 -5.57
C LEU A 184 -11.10 2.86 -4.49
N LYS A 185 -11.46 1.76 -3.82
CA LYS A 185 -12.47 1.76 -2.73
C LYS A 185 -11.97 2.51 -1.50
N GLN A 186 -10.72 2.27 -1.10
CA GLN A 186 -10.11 2.87 0.08
C GLN A 186 -9.98 4.40 -0.05
N HIS A 187 -9.76 4.88 -1.27
CA HIS A 187 -9.58 6.31 -1.55
C HIS A 187 -10.79 6.96 -2.24
N ALA A 188 -11.95 6.28 -2.27
CA ALA A 188 -13.18 6.80 -2.85
C ALA A 188 -13.73 7.99 -2.06
N HIS A 189 -14.14 9.06 -2.75
CA HIS A 189 -14.62 10.28 -2.13
C HIS A 189 -15.84 10.07 -1.21
N CYS A 190 -15.87 10.76 -0.06
CA CYS A 190 -16.87 10.59 0.99
C CYS A 190 -18.32 10.79 0.52
N GLN A 191 -18.53 11.67 -0.46
CA GLN A 191 -19.86 11.86 -1.06
C GLN A 191 -20.37 10.61 -1.80
N MET A 192 -19.47 9.79 -2.36
CA MET A 192 -19.83 8.51 -2.98
C MET A 192 -20.24 7.46 -1.93
N LEU A 193 -19.70 7.57 -0.71
CA LEU A 193 -20.05 6.71 0.43
C LEU A 193 -21.42 7.04 1.03
N GLN A 194 -21.84 8.31 0.94
CA GLN A 194 -23.12 8.79 1.48
C GLN A 194 -24.33 8.53 0.58
N SER A 195 -24.12 8.19 -0.70
CA SER A 195 -25.20 7.85 -1.61
C SER A 195 -25.94 6.59 -1.15
N GLU A 196 -27.29 6.63 -1.12
CA GLU A 196 -28.19 5.57 -0.65
C GLU A 196 -27.93 4.18 -1.27
N ALA A 197 -27.25 4.13 -2.42
CA ALA A 197 -26.92 2.90 -3.13
C ALA A 197 -25.84 2.03 -2.46
N LYS A 198 -25.12 2.51 -1.42
CA LYS A 198 -24.07 1.77 -0.66
C LYS A 198 -22.95 1.18 -1.53
N ARG A 199 -22.82 1.61 -2.79
CA ARG A 199 -21.82 1.15 -3.76
C ARG A 199 -20.85 2.29 -4.03
N THR A 200 -19.63 2.16 -3.49
CA THR A 200 -18.57 3.17 -3.61
C THR A 200 -18.01 3.32 -5.01
N LEU A 201 -18.16 2.30 -5.86
CA LEU A 201 -17.66 2.28 -7.23
C LEU A 201 -18.69 1.65 -8.17
N PRO A 202 -18.77 2.08 -9.44
CA PRO A 202 -19.64 1.45 -10.43
C PRO A 202 -19.30 -0.03 -10.66
N PRO A 203 -20.28 -0.95 -10.58
CA PRO A 203 -20.02 -2.39 -10.73
C PRO A 203 -19.48 -2.74 -12.12
N THR A 204 -19.90 -2.04 -13.16
CA THR A 204 -19.40 -2.23 -14.53
C THR A 204 -17.89 -2.04 -14.64
N VAL A 205 -17.33 -1.06 -13.92
CA VAL A 205 -15.88 -0.82 -13.88
C VAL A 205 -15.17 -1.94 -13.12
N LEU A 206 -15.71 -2.36 -11.98
CA LEU A 206 -15.15 -3.46 -11.18
C LEU A 206 -15.09 -4.77 -11.97
N ASP A 207 -16.20 -5.12 -12.62
CA ASP A 207 -16.31 -6.35 -13.40
C ASP A 207 -15.37 -6.30 -14.60
N GLN A 208 -15.25 -5.15 -15.26
CA GLN A 208 -14.36 -4.99 -16.40
C GLN A 208 -12.88 -5.17 -16.03
N ILE A 209 -12.43 -4.62 -14.88
CA ILE A 209 -11.06 -4.80 -14.39
C ILE A 209 -10.78 -6.29 -14.13
N LYS A 210 -11.73 -7.01 -13.52
CA LYS A 210 -11.61 -8.45 -13.27
C LYS A 210 -11.60 -9.27 -14.56
N LEU A 211 -12.44 -8.91 -15.53
CA LEU A 211 -12.46 -9.55 -16.84
C LEU A 211 -11.11 -9.41 -17.56
N TRP A 212 -10.50 -8.23 -17.52
CA TRP A 212 -9.17 -8.02 -18.10
C TRP A 212 -8.05 -8.83 -17.43
N GLU A 213 -8.16 -9.09 -16.12
CA GLU A 213 -7.25 -10.02 -15.43
C GLU A 213 -7.48 -11.48 -15.87
N LEU A 214 -8.75 -11.90 -15.96
CA LEU A 214 -9.10 -13.25 -16.43
C LEU A 214 -8.68 -13.48 -17.88
N GLU A 215 -8.78 -12.49 -18.76
CA GLU A 215 -8.29 -12.57 -20.13
C GLU A 215 -6.79 -12.90 -20.21
N ARG A 216 -5.98 -12.38 -19.29
CA ARG A 216 -4.56 -12.74 -19.20
C ARG A 216 -4.35 -14.18 -18.73
N ASN A 217 -5.10 -14.60 -17.72
CA ASN A 217 -4.93 -15.91 -17.09
C ASN A 217 -5.39 -17.09 -17.98
N ARG A 218 -5.98 -16.81 -19.15
CA ARG A 218 -6.42 -17.82 -20.13
C ARG A 218 -5.29 -18.46 -20.94
N LEU A 219 -4.09 -17.87 -20.97
CA LEU A 219 -2.98 -18.38 -21.77
C LEU A 219 -2.00 -19.17 -20.88
N THR A 220 -2.11 -20.50 -20.91
CA THR A 220 -1.13 -21.41 -20.34
C THR A 220 -0.07 -21.73 -21.39
N TYR A 221 1.17 -21.34 -21.15
CA TYR A 221 2.29 -21.74 -22.00
C TYR A 221 2.74 -23.14 -21.58
N SER A 222 2.58 -24.12 -22.46
CA SER A 222 3.17 -25.44 -22.30
C SER A 222 4.40 -25.52 -23.22
N GLU A 223 5.57 -25.72 -22.64
CA GLU A 223 6.77 -26.04 -23.42
C GLU A 223 6.60 -27.44 -24.03
N GLY A 224 6.74 -27.55 -25.35
CA GLY A 224 6.47 -28.80 -26.05
C GLY A 224 7.02 -28.80 -27.47
N VAL A 225 7.21 -30.01 -28.01
CA VAL A 225 7.64 -30.23 -29.38
C VAL A 225 6.45 -30.68 -30.20
N LEU A 226 6.07 -29.90 -31.21
CA LEU A 226 5.03 -30.28 -32.17
C LEU A 226 5.64 -31.16 -33.25
N TYR A 227 5.44 -32.47 -33.13
CA TYR A 227 5.71 -33.36 -34.26
C TYR A 227 4.56 -33.24 -35.27
N SER A 228 4.90 -33.04 -36.54
CA SER A 228 3.96 -33.02 -37.67
C SER A 228 4.58 -33.75 -38.87
N GLN A 229 3.80 -34.04 -39.91
CA GLN A 229 4.21 -34.80 -41.11
C GLN A 229 4.42 -36.32 -40.92
N PHE A 230 3.39 -37.00 -40.41
CA PHE A 230 3.40 -38.45 -40.33
C PHE A 230 2.93 -39.07 -41.64
N LEU A 231 3.69 -40.04 -42.15
CA LEU A 231 3.46 -40.68 -43.46
C LEU A 231 2.26 -41.63 -43.49
N SER A 232 1.66 -41.98 -42.34
CA SER A 232 0.41 -42.75 -42.28
C SER A 232 -0.37 -42.51 -40.98
N GLN A 233 -1.70 -42.66 -41.05
CA GLN A 233 -2.64 -42.48 -39.92
C GLN A 233 -2.59 -43.59 -38.87
N VAL A 234 -1.83 -44.67 -39.08
CA VAL A 234 -1.91 -45.92 -38.28
C VAL A 234 -1.18 -45.82 -36.92
N TYR A 235 -0.38 -44.77 -36.69
CA TYR A 235 0.48 -44.67 -35.50
C TYR A 235 -0.10 -43.82 -34.34
N TRP A 236 -1.40 -43.47 -34.35
CA TRP A 236 -2.02 -42.55 -33.37
C TRP A 236 -3.07 -43.17 -32.44
N SER A 237 -2.96 -44.46 -32.10
CA SER A 237 -3.77 -45.08 -31.05
C SER A 237 -2.97 -45.32 -29.79
#